data_AF-A0A2G9NUQ9-F1
#
_entry.id   AF-A0A2G9NUQ9-F1
#
_cell.length_a   1.000
_cell.length_b   1.000
_cell.length_c   1.000
_cell.angle_alpha   90.00
_cell.angle_beta   90.00
_cell.angle_gamma   90.00
#
_symmetry.space_group_name_H-M   'P 1'
#
loop_
_entity.id
_entity.type
_entity.pdbx_description
1 polymer ?
#
loop_
_entity_poly.entity_id
_entity_poly.type
_entity_poly.pdbx_seq_one_letter_code
_entity_poly.pdbx_strand_id
1 'polypeptide(L)'
;MEIAEINNPDFDSRTVADDIALSLERFGNLRFKAIAYRSLQRIMRAGALGAEISISGKLPGERAKTWRFAQGYLKKTGDTARMVSRSQARAITKTGMIGIKVSILPKGIKLLDRVDMSDELKNKIKSQALLMEEKNGSNKE
;
A
#
# COMPACT_ATOMS: atom_id res chain seq x y z
N MET A 1 1.24 -29.39 17.20
CA MET A 1 1.33 -28.06 16.57
C MET A 1 1.03 -28.24 15.10
N GLU A 2 -0.04 -27.63 14.63
CA GLU A 2 -0.42 -27.64 13.22
C GLU A 2 0.29 -26.46 12.52
N ILE A 3 0.88 -26.71 11.36
CA ILE A 3 1.61 -25.71 10.58
C ILE A 3 0.64 -25.20 9.52
N ALA A 4 0.25 -23.93 9.62
CA ALA A 4 -0.56 -23.28 8.60
C ALA A 4 0.35 -22.68 7.53
N GLU A 5 0.14 -23.06 6.27
CA GLU A 5 0.86 -22.48 5.13
C GLU A 5 0.30 -21.11 4.75
N ILE A 6 1.19 -20.21 4.34
CA ILE A 6 0.84 -18.86 3.89
C ILE A 6 0.63 -18.90 2.37
N ASN A 7 -0.59 -18.63 1.92
CA ASN A 7 -0.95 -18.71 0.50
C ASN A 7 -0.17 -17.71 -0.39
N ASN A 8 0.09 -16.49 0.10
CA ASN A 8 0.86 -15.50 -0.65
C ASN A 8 1.80 -14.70 0.28
N PRO A 9 3.10 -15.03 0.32
CA PRO A 9 4.06 -14.39 1.21
C PRO A 9 4.32 -12.92 0.84
N ASP A 10 4.16 -12.54 -0.43
CA ASP A 10 4.40 -11.17 -0.90
C ASP A 10 3.33 -10.18 -0.42
N PHE A 11 2.19 -10.70 0.06
CA PHE A 11 1.07 -9.92 0.56
C PHE A 11 1.07 -9.79 2.09
N ASP A 12 1.80 -10.67 2.79
CA ASP A 12 1.95 -10.61 4.23
C ASP A 12 3.02 -9.58 4.64
N SER A 13 2.62 -8.62 5.48
CA SER A 13 3.51 -7.52 5.84
C SER A 13 4.69 -7.96 6.71
N ARG A 14 4.55 -9.07 7.46
CA ARG A 14 5.60 -9.59 8.34
C ARG A 14 6.69 -10.28 7.53
N THR A 15 6.30 -11.21 6.67
CA THR A 15 7.20 -11.91 5.75
C THR A 15 7.99 -10.92 4.88
N VAL A 16 7.32 -9.91 4.33
CA VAL A 16 7.97 -8.84 3.56
C VAL A 16 8.97 -8.03 4.39
N ALA A 17 8.66 -7.73 5.65
CA ALA A 17 9.57 -6.99 6.52
C ALA A 17 10.83 -7.79 6.84
N ASP A 18 10.68 -9.09 7.10
CA ASP A 18 11.79 -10.01 7.37
C ASP A 18 12.66 -10.22 6.11
N ASP A 19 12.05 -10.33 4.93
CA ASP A 19 12.77 -10.39 3.65
C ASP A 19 13.64 -9.16 3.40
N ILE A 20 13.11 -7.96 3.71
CA ILE A 20 13.87 -6.71 3.61
C ILE A 20 15.01 -6.70 4.63
N ALA A 21 14.77 -7.20 5.85
CA ALA A 21 15.79 -7.27 6.88
C ALA A 21 16.96 -8.16 6.44
N LEU A 22 16.67 -9.40 6.02
CA LEU A 22 17.66 -10.35 5.52
C LEU A 22 18.42 -9.79 4.30
N SER A 23 17.72 -9.07 3.42
CA SER A 23 18.35 -8.42 2.26
C SER A 23 19.33 -7.32 2.67
N LEU A 24 18.99 -6.51 3.68
CA LEU A 24 19.87 -5.46 4.20
C LEU A 24 21.08 -6.03 4.94
N GLU A 25 20.91 -7.13 5.67
CA GLU A 25 22.01 -7.83 6.34
C GLU A 25 23.00 -8.40 5.32
N ARG A 26 22.48 -8.97 4.22
CA ARG A 26 23.31 -9.60 3.17
C ARG A 26 24.02 -8.59 2.27
N PHE A 27 23.32 -7.57 1.76
CA PHE A 27 23.85 -6.65 0.75
C PHE A 27 24.39 -5.34 1.34
N GLY A 28 24.23 -5.15 2.65
CA GLY A 28 24.68 -3.97 3.37
C GLY A 28 23.77 -2.74 3.21
N ASN A 29 24.11 -1.70 3.95
CA ASN A 29 23.33 -0.46 4.07
C ASN A 29 23.36 0.42 2.81
N LEU A 30 24.27 0.21 1.86
CA LEU A 30 24.43 1.08 0.68
C LEU A 30 23.32 0.86 -0.36
N ARG A 31 22.80 -0.36 -0.48
CA ARG A 31 21.78 -0.74 -1.49
C ARG A 31 20.35 -0.68 -0.97
N PHE A 32 20.11 -0.03 0.17
CA PHE A 32 18.79 0.04 0.81
C PHE A 32 17.70 0.59 -0.12
N LYS A 33 18.02 1.57 -0.97
CA LYS A 33 17.07 2.12 -1.96
C LYS A 33 16.62 1.07 -2.96
N ALA A 34 17.56 0.31 -3.52
CA ALA A 34 17.26 -0.72 -4.51
C ALA A 34 16.40 -1.85 -3.92
N ILE A 35 16.74 -2.28 -2.70
CA ILE A 35 15.97 -3.30 -1.96
C ILE A 35 14.55 -2.80 -1.67
N ALA A 36 14.41 -1.56 -1.21
CA ALA A 36 13.12 -0.96 -0.90
C ALA A 36 12.24 -0.87 -2.16
N TYR A 37 12.75 -0.32 -3.27
CA TYR A 37 11.99 -0.23 -4.52
C TYR A 37 11.64 -1.60 -5.09
N ARG A 38 12.56 -2.57 -5.06
CA ARG A 38 12.28 -3.94 -5.52
C ARG A 38 11.14 -4.58 -4.71
N SER A 39 11.18 -4.40 -3.39
CA SER A 39 10.14 -4.93 -2.49
C SER A 39 8.81 -4.24 -2.71
N LEU A 40 8.80 -2.92 -2.87
CA LEU A 40 7.61 -2.12 -3.18
C LEU A 40 6.92 -2.61 -4.47
N GLN A 41 7.71 -2.81 -5.53
CA GLN A 41 7.21 -3.33 -6.81
C GLN A 41 6.69 -4.77 -6.68
N ARG A 42 7.31 -5.61 -5.84
CA ARG A 42 6.81 -6.97 -5.56
C ARG A 42 5.43 -6.93 -4.89
N ILE A 43 5.25 -6.10 -3.87
CA ILE A 43 3.98 -5.95 -3.15
C ILE A 43 2.88 -5.42 -4.08
N MET A 44 3.18 -4.43 -4.92
CA MET A 44 2.22 -3.90 -5.89
C MET A 44 1.83 -4.95 -6.94
N ARG A 45 2.78 -5.76 -7.42
CA ARG A 45 2.50 -6.88 -8.35
C ARG A 45 1.66 -7.97 -7.72
N ALA A 46 1.80 -8.21 -6.41
CA ALA A 46 0.93 -9.12 -5.66
C ALA A 46 -0.52 -8.61 -5.54
N GLY A 47 -0.81 -7.39 -6.02
CA GLY A 47 -2.17 -6.85 -6.10
C GLY A 47 -2.59 -6.02 -4.90
N ALA A 48 -1.64 -5.52 -4.09
CA ALA A 48 -1.94 -4.56 -3.04
C ALA A 48 -2.50 -3.23 -3.62
N LEU A 49 -3.40 -2.59 -2.88
CA LEU A 49 -3.96 -1.29 -3.27
C LEU A 49 -2.98 -0.15 -2.98
N GLY A 50 -2.11 -0.34 -1.98
CA GLY A 50 -0.95 0.50 -1.74
C GLY A 50 -0.05 -0.07 -0.66
N ALA A 51 1.19 0.40 -0.64
CA ALA A 51 2.21 0.00 0.31
C ALA A 51 3.11 1.18 0.69
N GLU A 52 3.58 1.16 1.93
CA GLU A 52 4.57 2.08 2.46
C GLU A 52 5.63 1.29 3.23
N ILE A 53 6.89 1.56 2.90
CA ILE A 53 8.07 1.01 3.57
C ILE A 53 8.86 2.20 4.13
N SER A 54 9.10 2.19 5.43
CA SER A 54 9.95 3.17 6.11
C SER A 54 11.15 2.44 6.70
N ILE A 55 12.35 2.90 6.35
CA ILE A 55 13.61 2.34 6.84
C ILE A 55 14.32 3.44 7.63
N SER A 56 14.59 3.18 8.91
CA SER A 56 15.25 4.11 9.83
C SER A 56 16.56 3.53 10.34
N GLY A 57 17.61 4.35 10.37
CA GLY A 57 18.91 3.94 10.90
C GLY A 57 20.07 4.65 10.22
N LYS A 58 21.28 4.12 10.42
CA LYS A 58 22.51 4.63 9.83
C LYS A 58 22.62 4.23 8.35
N LEU A 59 21.91 4.98 7.50
CA LEU A 59 21.78 4.76 6.06
C LEU A 59 22.21 6.01 5.30
N PRO A 60 23.02 5.92 4.24
CA PRO A 60 24.35 5.30 4.14
C PRO A 60 25.45 6.10 4.89
N GLY A 61 25.09 7.15 5.63
CA GLY A 61 26.02 7.93 6.45
C GLY A 61 26.04 7.52 7.91
N GLU A 62 26.91 8.15 8.69
CA GLU A 62 27.08 7.87 10.12
C GLU A 62 25.90 8.33 10.99
N ARG A 63 25.19 9.38 10.56
CA ARG A 63 24.01 9.91 11.25
C ARG A 63 22.76 9.13 10.85
N ALA A 64 21.93 8.79 11.83
CA ALA A 64 20.66 8.13 11.60
C ALA A 64 19.70 9.02 10.78
N LYS A 65 19.07 8.44 9.76
CA LYS A 65 18.06 9.06 8.91
C LYS A 65 16.91 8.08 8.69
N THR A 66 15.72 8.63 8.43
CA THR A 66 14.54 7.86 8.07
C THR A 66 14.20 8.10 6.61
N TRP A 67 14.11 7.03 5.85
CA TRP A 67 13.73 7.04 4.44
C TRP A 67 12.38 6.38 4.27
N ARG A 68 11.47 7.07 3.57
CA ARG A 68 10.12 6.59 3.31
C ARG A 68 9.94 6.35 1.82
N PHE A 69 9.45 5.16 1.49
CA PHE A 69 9.10 4.72 0.14
C PHE A 69 7.62 4.35 0.14
N ALA A 70 6.82 5.02 -0.66
CA ALA A 70 5.37 4.78 -0.72
C ALA A 70 4.90 4.69 -2.17
N GLN A 71 3.95 3.79 -2.43
CA GLN A 71 3.31 3.63 -3.74
C GLN A 71 1.87 3.18 -3.57
N GLY A 72 0.99 3.63 -4.47
CA GLY A 72 -0.44 3.34 -4.41
C GLY A 72 -1.17 4.17 -3.37
N TYR A 73 -2.27 3.65 -2.85
CA TYR A 73 -3.13 4.34 -1.90
C TYR A 73 -3.05 3.73 -0.50
N LEU A 74 -2.85 4.56 0.52
CA LEU A 74 -2.73 4.14 1.90
C LEU A 74 -3.45 5.13 2.83
N LYS A 75 -4.50 4.67 3.51
CA LYS A 75 -5.15 5.46 4.57
C LYS A 75 -4.35 5.40 5.87
N LYS A 76 -4.11 6.57 6.46
CA LYS A 76 -3.37 6.73 7.72
C LYS A 76 -4.26 6.94 8.95
N THR A 77 -5.49 7.42 8.74
CA THR A 77 -6.38 7.87 9.82
C THR A 77 -7.75 7.20 9.72
N GLY A 78 -8.47 7.14 10.84
CA GLY A 78 -9.83 6.59 10.96
C GLY A 78 -9.88 5.07 11.13
N ASP A 79 -11.07 4.50 11.24
CA ASP A 79 -11.25 3.06 11.44
C ASP A 79 -10.74 2.23 10.26
N THR A 80 -10.83 2.77 9.04
CA THR A 80 -10.25 2.13 7.85
C THR A 80 -8.73 1.96 7.96
N ALA A 81 -8.04 2.73 8.80
CA ALA A 81 -6.60 2.56 9.04
C ALA A 81 -6.28 1.28 9.84
N ARG A 82 -7.26 0.66 10.51
CA ARG A 82 -7.09 -0.65 11.19
C ARG A 82 -6.99 -1.81 10.21
N MET A 83 -7.52 -1.63 9.00
CA MET A 83 -7.48 -2.64 7.94
C MET A 83 -6.12 -2.70 7.21
N VAL A 84 -5.21 -1.77 7.51
CA VAL A 84 -3.83 -1.78 7.00
C VAL A 84 -3.01 -2.77 7.83
N SER A 85 -2.43 -3.76 7.16
CA SER A 85 -1.47 -4.68 7.77
C SER A 85 -0.15 -3.94 8.02
N ARG A 86 0.26 -3.85 9.29
CA ARG A 86 1.50 -3.16 9.70
C ARG A 86 2.41 -4.11 10.43
N SER A 87 3.66 -4.16 9.98
CA SER A 87 4.70 -4.98 10.59
C SER A 87 6.00 -4.19 10.73
N GLN A 88 6.82 -4.65 11.68
CA GLN A 88 8.14 -4.07 11.93
C GLN A 88 9.16 -5.20 12.04
N ALA A 89 10.32 -4.99 11.44
CA ALA A 89 11.46 -5.87 11.52
C ALA A 89 12.72 -5.07 11.85
N ARG A 90 13.76 -5.78 12.30
CA ARG A 90 15.07 -5.20 12.63
C ARG A 90 16.13 -5.94 11.84
N ALA A 91 17.02 -5.20 11.20
CA ALA A 91 18.18 -5.76 10.51
C ALA A 91 19.45 -5.43 11.27
N ILE A 92 20.30 -6.43 11.49
CA ILE A 92 21.59 -6.30 12.16
C ILE A 92 22.68 -6.15 11.10
N THR A 93 23.18 -4.93 10.93
CA THR A 93 24.28 -4.64 10.00
C THR A 93 25.55 -4.31 10.76
N LYS A 94 26.70 -4.34 10.07
CA LYS A 94 28.01 -3.98 10.67
C LYS A 94 28.03 -2.57 11.27
N THR A 95 27.26 -1.64 10.70
CA THR A 95 27.20 -0.24 11.16
C THR A 95 26.25 -0.05 12.36
N GLY A 96 25.41 -1.05 12.65
CA GLY A 96 24.43 -1.05 13.73
C GLY A 96 23.08 -1.65 13.33
N MET A 97 22.06 -1.42 14.16
CA MET A 97 20.69 -1.84 13.90
C MET A 97 19.95 -0.86 12.98
N ILE A 98 19.17 -1.42 12.06
CA ILE A 98 18.28 -0.69 11.15
C ILE A 98 16.85 -1.13 11.43
N GLY A 99 15.95 -0.18 11.63
CA GLY A 99 14.52 -0.42 11.79
C GLY A 99 13.81 -0.39 10.45
N ILE A 100 12.93 -1.37 10.22
CA ILE A 100 12.12 -1.47 9.02
C ILE A 100 10.65 -1.49 9.46
N LYS A 101 9.84 -0.63 8.87
CA LYS A 101 8.39 -0.58 9.07
C LYS A 101 7.71 -0.75 7.73
N VAL A 102 6.85 -1.75 7.62
CA VAL A 102 6.08 -2.06 6.41
C VAL A 102 4.60 -1.87 6.71
N SER A 103 3.89 -1.18 5.83
CA SER A 103 2.45 -0.98 5.87
C SER A 103 1.85 -1.34 4.52
N ILE A 104 0.97 -2.33 4.47
CA ILE A 104 0.34 -2.81 3.24
C ILE A 104 -1.17 -2.66 3.39
N LEU A 105 -1.81 -2.04 2.40
CA LEU A 105 -3.26 -2.00 2.29
C LEU A 105 -3.70 -3.08 1.28
N PRO A 106 -4.40 -4.13 1.75
CA PRO A 106 -4.85 -5.20 0.87
C PRO A 106 -5.97 -4.72 -0.06
N LYS A 107 -6.08 -5.35 -1.24
CA LYS A 107 -7.18 -5.12 -2.19
C LYS A 107 -8.44 -5.85 -1.72
N GLY A 108 -9.60 -5.25 -1.97
CA GLY A 108 -10.91 -5.83 -1.61
C GLY A 108 -11.57 -5.21 -0.38
N ILE A 109 -10.91 -4.26 0.28
CA ILE A 109 -11.53 -3.48 1.35
C ILE A 109 -12.49 -2.45 0.74
N LYS A 110 -13.76 -2.49 1.17
CA LYS A 110 -14.72 -1.43 0.88
C LYS A 110 -14.32 -0.19 1.65
N LEU A 111 -13.71 0.77 0.95
CA LEU A 111 -13.42 2.09 1.51
C LEU A 111 -14.73 2.86 1.61
N LEU A 112 -15.02 3.45 2.78
CA LEU A 112 -16.26 4.23 2.99
C LEU A 112 -16.40 5.37 1.98
N ASP A 113 -15.28 6.01 1.63
CA ASP A 113 -15.24 7.15 0.72
C ASP A 113 -15.41 6.73 -0.75
N ARG A 114 -15.25 5.44 -1.07
CA ARG A 114 -15.34 4.93 -2.43
C ARG A 114 -16.75 4.38 -2.66
N VAL A 115 -17.61 5.25 -3.19
CA VAL A 115 -18.95 4.86 -3.65
C VAL A 115 -18.83 4.31 -5.06
N ASP A 116 -18.89 2.98 -5.19
CA ASP A 116 -19.00 2.35 -6.50
C ASP A 116 -20.47 2.46 -6.96
N MET A 117 -20.76 3.40 -7.86
CA MET A 117 -22.10 3.51 -8.46
C MET A 117 -22.33 2.35 -9.43
N SER A 118 -23.40 1.57 -9.19
CA SER A 118 -23.82 0.54 -10.13
C SER A 118 -24.10 1.12 -11.51
N ASP A 119 -23.81 0.36 -12.56
CA ASP A 119 -24.02 0.84 -13.93
C ASP A 119 -25.50 1.11 -14.24
N GLU A 120 -26.42 0.46 -13.52
CA GLU A 120 -27.86 0.78 -13.54
C GLU A 120 -28.18 2.20 -13.07
N LEU A 121 -27.49 2.70 -12.03
CA LEU A 121 -27.67 4.06 -11.52
C LEU A 121 -27.18 5.10 -12.54
N LYS A 122 -26.05 4.83 -13.20
CA LYS A 122 -25.54 5.71 -14.26
C LYS A 122 -26.49 5.78 -15.46
N ASN A 123 -27.07 4.65 -15.85
CA ASN A 123 -28.02 4.58 -16.95
C ASN A 123 -29.33 5.31 -16.61
N LYS A 124 -29.83 5.19 -15.38
CA LYS A 124 -30.99 5.98 -14.90
C LYS A 124 -30.71 7.47 -14.92
N ILE A 125 -29.55 7.92 -14.44
CA ILE A 125 -29.16 9.35 -14.47
C ILE A 125 -29.07 9.86 -15.91
N LYS A 126 -28.46 9.09 -16.83
CA LYS A 126 -28.39 9.46 -18.26
C LYS A 126 -29.77 9.57 -18.89
N SER A 127 -30.67 8.61 -18.64
CA SER A 127 -32.04 8.66 -19.16
C SER A 127 -32.82 9.84 -18.61
N GLN A 128 -32.62 10.20 -17.33
CA GLN A 128 -33.27 11.36 -16.72
C GLN A 128 -32.75 12.69 -17.25
N ALA A 129 -31.44 12.78 -17.55
CA ALA A 129 -30.84 13.96 -18.15
C ALA A 129 -31.40 14.22 -19.57
N LEU A 130 -31.57 13.17 -20.39
CA LEU A 130 -32.15 13.29 -21.73
C LEU A 130 -33.60 13.80 -21.69
N LEU A 131 -34.41 13.28 -20.77
CA LEU A 131 -35.81 13.68 -20.58
C LEU A 131 -35.96 15.13 -20.07
N MET A 132 -34.94 15.67 -19.39
CA MET A 132 -34.91 17.07 -18.95
C MET A 132 -34.54 18.04 -20.09
N GLU A 133 -33.67 17.62 -21.03
CA GLU A 133 -33.33 18.43 -22.21
C GLU A 133 -34.53 18.59 -23.16
N GLU A 134 -35.31 17.51 -23.36
CA GLU A 134 -36.52 17.56 -24.20
C GLU A 134 -37.58 18.52 -23.63
N LYS A 135 -37.77 18.54 -22.30
CA LYS A 135 -38.75 19.44 -21.64
C LYS A 135 -38.36 20.92 -21.66
N ASN A 136 -37.07 21.24 -21.73
CA ASN A 136 -36.61 22.63 -21.84
C ASN A 136 -36.68 23.17 -23.27
N GLY A 137 -36.74 22.30 -24.28
CA GLY A 137 -36.99 22.68 -25.68
C GLY A 137 -38.46 23.04 -25.95
N SER A 138 -39.40 22.43 -25.23
CA SER A 138 -40.85 22.66 -25.40
C SER A 138 -41.38 23.94 -24.75
N ASN A 139 -40.59 24.59 -23.89
CA ASN A 139 -40.99 25.77 -23.11
C ASN A 139 -40.42 27.09 -23.67
N LYS A 140 -39.93 27.05 -24.93
CA LYS A 140 -39.33 28.17 -25.65
C LYS A 140 -40.09 28.57 -26.94
N GLU A 141 -41.22 27.93 -27.23
CA GLU A 141 -42.26 28.42 -28.15
C GLU A 141 -43.42 29.00 -27.33
#